data_AF-A0A0C3CB94-F1
#
_entry.id   AF-A0A0C3CB94-F1
#
_cell.length_a   1.000
_cell.length_b   1.000
_cell.length_c   1.000
_cell.angle_alpha   90.00
_cell.angle_beta   90.00
_cell.angle_gamma   90.00
#
_symmetry.space_group_name_H-M   'P 1'
#
loop_
_entity.id
_entity.type
_entity.pdbx_description
1 polymer ?
#
loop_
_entity_poly.entity_id
_entity_poly.type
_entity_poly.pdbx_seq_one_letter_code
_entity_poly.pdbx_strand_id
1 'polypeptide(L)'
;MAQAIIGTLPMAHGVDPTGSFTITVPLQLPESRLKPVMSLAYHSAAIGVSALGIGWALKGISIIERVPATMIQDKFRGSVSYNIQDRFALDGRRLIKIAETENKTEYRFEIEDYSKVYAFGPESCDPTHWEHHLPDGTIQVLGKTQNSNIKGLGITATRVWAICELTDPWTNYLTFTYHNEDTTTGAFYPDKITYGGNHNLNLSHQREVTFIYENRPDPVTKYFGGQKIQTTKRMTGIISKVQKQVVHQYKLAFDNSPLTNLSRIKEITLANKDGDCVSPLKFQWYNGNPNVFEGIRKVANISPEGAEVQLIPQDVNANGTSDLVIMSKKYDPALGTDGLYLDVFFANYKGELSNTPAEGSGFTGLLYSNMVLPLDTDGNGKTDLLHISSLGTYYKLTVLLSTPKGYQKQKTTDFFPTGMDGKFRSGDFQVLK
;
A
#
# COMPACT_ATOMS: atom_id res chain seq x y z
N MET A 1 26.49 -8.46 -34.56
CA MET A 1 26.65 -8.35 -33.09
C MET A 1 26.26 -6.94 -32.71
N ALA A 2 25.38 -6.75 -31.72
CA ALA A 2 25.09 -5.41 -31.22
C ALA A 2 26.39 -4.76 -30.73
N GLN A 3 26.69 -3.57 -31.23
CA GLN A 3 27.90 -2.85 -30.89
C GLN A 3 27.67 -2.06 -29.59
N ALA A 4 28.72 -1.90 -28.78
CA ALA A 4 28.64 -1.10 -27.57
C ALA A 4 28.72 0.40 -27.94
N ILE A 5 27.72 1.16 -27.51
CA ILE A 5 27.72 2.62 -27.58
C ILE A 5 28.36 3.15 -26.29
N ILE A 6 29.31 4.09 -26.41
CA ILE A 6 29.85 4.79 -25.24
C ILE A 6 28.74 5.68 -24.67
N GLY A 7 28.25 5.31 -23.49
CA GLY A 7 27.20 6.04 -22.80
C GLY A 7 26.72 5.30 -21.56
N THR A 8 26.03 6.02 -20.68
CA THR A 8 25.43 5.48 -19.45
C THR A 8 23.94 5.82 -19.41
N LEU A 9 23.16 4.93 -18.82
CA LEU A 9 21.79 5.25 -18.43
C LEU A 9 21.79 6.11 -17.16
N PRO A 10 21.10 7.26 -17.13
CA PRO A 10 20.97 8.05 -15.92
C PRO A 10 20.22 7.25 -14.84
N MET A 11 20.71 7.32 -13.62
CA MET A 11 20.07 6.73 -12.44
C MET A 11 20.29 7.67 -11.25
N ALA A 12 19.24 7.97 -10.52
CA ALA A 12 19.30 8.56 -9.18
C ALA A 12 18.96 7.50 -8.14
N HIS A 13 19.64 7.50 -7.00
CA HIS A 13 19.31 6.64 -5.87
C HIS A 13 19.48 7.41 -4.56
N GLY A 14 18.79 6.97 -3.52
CA GLY A 14 18.86 7.61 -2.20
C GLY A 14 18.04 6.88 -1.15
N VAL A 15 18.08 7.39 0.06
CA VAL A 15 17.21 6.95 1.16
C VAL A 15 16.22 8.08 1.43
N ASP A 16 14.93 7.74 1.44
CA ASP A 16 13.89 8.72 1.72
C ASP A 16 13.73 8.97 3.23
N PRO A 17 12.93 9.98 3.66
CA PRO A 17 12.70 10.26 5.08
C PRO A 17 12.06 9.11 5.87
N THR A 18 11.52 8.07 5.20
CA THR A 18 10.98 6.87 5.85
C THR A 18 12.03 5.78 6.06
N GLY A 19 13.27 6.02 5.64
CA GLY A 19 14.36 5.04 5.71
C GLY A 19 14.34 4.03 4.55
N SER A 20 13.51 4.24 3.54
CA SER A 20 13.41 3.34 2.39
C SER A 20 14.45 3.68 1.33
N PHE A 21 15.12 2.66 0.77
CA PHE A 21 16.01 2.83 -0.37
C PHE A 21 15.21 3.00 -1.66
N THR A 22 15.57 4.00 -2.45
CA THR A 22 14.86 4.40 -3.67
C THR A 22 15.82 4.45 -4.85
N ILE A 23 15.31 4.10 -6.04
CA ILE A 23 16.02 4.27 -7.32
C ILE A 23 15.06 4.90 -8.32
N THR A 24 15.54 5.82 -9.14
CA THR A 24 14.80 6.40 -10.27
C THR A 24 15.65 6.35 -11.53
N VAL A 25 15.15 5.70 -12.58
CA VAL A 25 15.76 5.64 -13.91
C VAL A 25 14.86 6.43 -14.88
N PRO A 26 15.17 7.70 -15.17
CA PRO A 26 14.36 8.50 -16.08
C PRO A 26 14.46 7.98 -17.52
N LEU A 27 13.32 7.96 -18.22
CA LEU A 27 13.27 7.53 -19.62
C LEU A 27 13.71 8.68 -20.54
N GLN A 28 14.72 8.42 -21.36
CA GLN A 28 15.14 9.30 -22.44
C GLN A 28 14.16 9.16 -23.63
N LEU A 29 13.26 10.13 -23.76
CA LEU A 29 12.23 10.17 -24.80
C LEU A 29 12.53 11.31 -25.79
N PRO A 30 12.18 11.16 -27.09
CA PRO A 30 12.36 12.22 -28.09
C PRO A 30 11.73 13.56 -27.68
N GLU A 31 12.46 14.66 -27.86
CA GLU A 31 12.04 16.01 -27.47
C GLU A 31 10.87 16.56 -28.31
N SER A 32 9.98 17.32 -27.67
CA SER A 32 8.88 18.10 -28.27
C SER A 32 8.52 19.28 -27.36
N ARG A 33 7.67 20.21 -27.83
CA ARG A 33 7.21 21.37 -27.03
C ARG A 33 6.60 20.95 -25.69
N LEU A 34 5.77 19.90 -25.72
CA LEU A 34 5.26 19.19 -24.56
C LEU A 34 5.63 17.72 -24.72
N LYS A 35 6.34 17.14 -23.75
CA LYS A 35 6.77 15.74 -23.75
C LYS A 35 6.37 15.06 -22.44
N PRO A 36 6.07 13.75 -22.45
CA PRO A 36 5.82 13.02 -21.22
C PRO A 36 7.10 12.91 -20.39
N VAL A 37 6.97 13.07 -19.07
CA VAL A 37 8.06 12.84 -18.10
C VAL A 37 7.81 11.50 -17.42
N MET A 38 8.63 10.50 -17.74
CA MET A 38 8.46 9.14 -17.24
C MET A 38 9.75 8.58 -16.64
N SER A 39 9.60 7.69 -15.66
CA SER A 39 10.73 6.98 -15.06
C SER A 39 10.34 5.60 -14.56
N LEU A 40 11.32 4.70 -14.49
CA LEU A 40 11.22 3.45 -13.75
C LEU A 40 11.71 3.73 -12.34
N ALA A 41 10.84 3.52 -11.35
CA ALA A 41 11.14 3.81 -9.96
C ALA A 41 11.11 2.54 -9.11
N TYR A 42 12.09 2.37 -8.23
CA TYR A 42 12.15 1.33 -7.22
C TYR A 42 12.01 1.93 -5.83
N HIS A 43 11.34 1.20 -4.93
CA HIS A 43 11.21 1.53 -3.52
C HIS A 43 11.32 0.27 -2.65
N SER A 44 12.25 0.22 -1.70
CA SER A 44 12.54 -1.00 -0.95
C SER A 44 11.39 -1.48 -0.05
N ALA A 45 10.58 -0.56 0.48
CA ALA A 45 9.40 -0.92 1.27
C ALA A 45 8.17 -1.26 0.41
N ALA A 46 8.25 -1.14 -0.92
CA ALA A 46 7.14 -1.47 -1.80
C ALA A 46 7.02 -3.00 -1.96
N ILE A 47 6.08 -3.57 -1.20
CA ILE A 47 5.72 -5.00 -1.26
C ILE A 47 4.84 -5.35 -2.47
N GLY A 48 4.30 -4.33 -3.14
CA GLY A 48 3.44 -4.50 -4.31
C GLY A 48 4.19 -5.06 -5.51
N VAL A 49 3.56 -6.00 -6.20
CA VAL A 49 4.04 -6.53 -7.47
C VAL A 49 3.40 -5.76 -8.62
N SER A 50 4.20 -5.17 -9.48
CA SER A 50 3.73 -4.47 -10.68
C SER A 50 4.11 -5.24 -11.96
N ALA A 51 3.77 -4.66 -13.12
CA ALA A 51 4.27 -5.15 -14.41
C ALA A 51 5.81 -5.05 -14.52
N LEU A 52 6.48 -4.27 -13.68
CA LEU A 52 7.95 -4.17 -13.63
C LEU A 52 8.58 -5.09 -12.57
N GLY A 53 7.81 -5.99 -11.96
CA GLY A 53 8.28 -6.85 -10.87
C GLY A 53 8.03 -6.26 -9.49
N ILE A 54 8.55 -6.92 -8.46
CA ILE A 54 8.40 -6.49 -7.06
C ILE A 54 9.19 -5.20 -6.78
N GLY A 55 8.55 -4.25 -6.09
CA GLY A 55 9.18 -3.00 -5.65
C GLY A 55 9.40 -1.95 -6.74
N TRP A 56 9.19 -2.31 -8.02
CA TRP A 56 9.31 -1.40 -9.15
C TRP A 56 7.95 -0.87 -9.61
N ALA A 57 7.91 0.36 -10.11
CA ALA A 57 6.72 0.97 -10.72
C ALA A 57 7.11 1.93 -11.85
N LEU A 58 6.21 2.11 -12.83
CA LEU A 58 6.33 3.13 -13.85
C LEU A 58 5.74 4.43 -13.30
N LYS A 59 6.51 5.51 -13.33
CA LYS A 59 6.06 6.86 -12.95
C LYS A 59 5.81 7.68 -14.22
N GLY A 60 4.92 8.68 -14.10
CA GLY A 60 4.52 9.55 -15.22
C GLY A 60 3.14 9.22 -15.81
N ILE A 61 2.37 8.35 -15.16
CA ILE A 61 0.98 8.03 -15.51
C ILE A 61 0.12 8.36 -14.30
N SER A 62 -0.67 9.41 -14.40
CA SER A 62 -1.56 9.84 -13.32
C SER A 62 -2.85 9.04 -13.31
N ILE A 63 -3.32 8.71 -12.11
CA ILE A 63 -4.56 7.96 -11.92
C ILE A 63 -5.35 8.51 -10.72
N ILE A 64 -6.68 8.49 -10.86
CA ILE A 64 -7.59 8.61 -9.72
C ILE A 64 -8.07 7.22 -9.33
N GLU A 65 -7.97 6.92 -8.04
CA GLU A 65 -8.42 5.67 -7.45
C GLU A 65 -9.41 5.95 -6.32
N ARG A 66 -10.25 4.96 -6.02
CA ARG A 66 -11.05 4.95 -4.80
C ARG A 66 -10.14 4.72 -3.59
N VAL A 67 -10.48 5.26 -2.43
CA VAL A 67 -9.78 5.04 -1.16
C VAL A 67 -10.78 4.92 -0.01
N PRO A 68 -10.41 4.21 1.08
CA PRO A 68 -11.26 4.07 2.27
C PRO A 68 -11.64 5.42 2.90
N ALA A 69 -12.77 5.43 3.60
CA ALA A 69 -13.12 6.51 4.49
C ALA A 69 -12.44 6.33 5.86
N THR A 70 -12.03 7.43 6.46
CA THR A 70 -11.24 7.47 7.70
C THR A 70 -11.93 8.30 8.76
N MET A 71 -11.79 7.93 10.03
CA MET A 71 -12.46 8.65 11.13
C MET A 71 -12.05 10.12 11.23
N ILE A 72 -10.78 10.43 10.97
CA ILE A 72 -10.21 11.77 11.12
C ILE A 72 -10.80 12.71 10.06
N GLN A 73 -10.68 12.34 8.78
CA GLN A 73 -11.11 13.16 7.65
C GLN A 73 -12.63 13.08 7.40
N ASP A 74 -13.23 11.89 7.47
CA ASP A 74 -14.60 11.64 6.99
C ASP A 74 -15.65 11.48 8.10
N LYS A 75 -15.23 11.44 9.37
CA LYS A 75 -16.08 11.18 10.56
C LYS A 75 -16.71 9.79 10.62
N PHE A 76 -16.33 8.89 9.72
CA PHE A 76 -16.65 7.46 9.78
C PHE A 76 -15.52 6.62 9.18
N ARG A 77 -15.47 5.35 9.54
CA ARG A 77 -14.56 4.36 8.95
C ARG A 77 -15.33 3.55 7.90
N GLY A 78 -14.80 3.44 6.69
CA GLY A 78 -15.43 2.66 5.62
C GLY A 78 -14.39 2.04 4.70
N SER A 79 -14.65 0.83 4.21
CA SER A 79 -13.86 0.20 3.16
C SER A 79 -14.36 0.61 1.78
N VAL A 80 -13.49 0.55 0.77
CA VAL A 80 -13.93 0.73 -0.62
C VAL A 80 -14.97 -0.32 -0.98
N SER A 81 -16.14 0.14 -1.40
CA SER A 81 -17.32 -0.69 -1.64
C SER A 81 -18.06 -0.31 -2.93
N TYR A 82 -17.48 0.57 -3.76
CA TYR A 82 -18.04 1.07 -5.02
C TYR A 82 -19.38 1.80 -4.83
N ASN A 83 -19.47 2.65 -3.80
CA ASN A 83 -20.68 3.38 -3.45
C ASN A 83 -20.38 4.80 -2.94
N ILE A 84 -21.40 5.51 -2.45
CA ILE A 84 -21.32 6.90 -1.96
C ILE A 84 -20.40 7.11 -0.74
N GLN A 85 -20.04 6.04 -0.03
CA GLN A 85 -19.12 6.10 1.12
C GLN A 85 -17.65 6.06 0.69
N ASP A 86 -17.36 5.71 -0.56
CA ASP A 86 -16.01 5.73 -1.09
C ASP A 86 -15.48 7.16 -1.18
N ARG A 87 -14.16 7.26 -1.20
CA ARG A 87 -13.44 8.52 -1.32
C ARG A 87 -12.42 8.40 -2.43
N PHE A 88 -11.79 9.49 -2.82
CA PHE A 88 -10.90 9.50 -3.98
C PHE A 88 -9.51 10.01 -3.62
N ALA A 89 -8.52 9.50 -4.33
CA ALA A 89 -7.15 9.98 -4.30
C ALA A 89 -6.62 10.11 -5.73
N LEU A 90 -5.89 11.19 -6.00
CA LEU A 90 -5.15 11.40 -7.25
C LEU A 90 -3.68 11.13 -6.95
N ASP A 91 -3.08 10.15 -7.64
CA ASP A 91 -1.68 9.75 -7.45
C ASP A 91 -1.33 9.43 -5.99
N GLY A 92 -2.28 8.82 -5.27
CA GLY A 92 -2.15 8.46 -3.85
C GLY A 92 -2.38 9.60 -2.86
N ARG A 93 -2.59 10.84 -3.34
CA ARG A 93 -2.89 12.00 -2.49
C ARG A 93 -4.40 12.17 -2.34
N ARG A 94 -4.84 12.34 -1.10
CA ARG A 94 -6.25 12.41 -0.74
C ARG A 94 -6.97 13.62 -1.37
N LEU A 95 -8.13 13.38 -1.98
CA LEU A 95 -9.04 14.41 -2.48
C LEU A 95 -10.18 14.65 -1.48
N ILE A 96 -10.42 15.92 -1.17
CA ILE A 96 -11.46 16.43 -0.28
C ILE A 96 -12.51 17.16 -1.13
N LYS A 97 -13.78 16.75 -0.97
CA LYS A 97 -14.92 17.35 -1.67
C LYS A 97 -15.18 18.75 -1.12
N ILE A 98 -15.26 19.74 -2.01
CA ILE A 98 -15.46 21.16 -1.65
C ILE A 98 -16.89 21.61 -1.98
N ALA A 99 -17.32 21.37 -3.21
CA ALA A 99 -18.62 21.82 -3.70
C ALA A 99 -19.15 20.84 -4.75
N GLU A 100 -20.47 20.75 -4.85
CA GLU A 100 -21.15 19.94 -5.88
C GLU A 100 -22.24 20.78 -6.53
N THR A 101 -22.24 20.75 -7.86
CA THR A 101 -23.27 21.30 -8.73
C THR A 101 -23.78 20.19 -9.64
N GLU A 102 -24.81 20.47 -10.44
CA GLU A 102 -25.33 19.48 -11.38
C GLU A 102 -24.22 18.93 -12.29
N ASN A 103 -24.04 17.60 -12.26
CA ASN A 103 -23.05 16.84 -13.03
C ASN A 103 -21.57 17.24 -12.82
N LYS A 104 -21.23 18.02 -11.79
CA LYS A 104 -19.87 18.48 -11.53
C LYS A 104 -19.60 18.61 -10.03
N THR A 105 -18.54 17.96 -9.55
CA THR A 105 -18.07 18.08 -8.16
C THR A 105 -16.64 18.62 -8.14
N GLU A 106 -16.39 19.63 -7.32
CA GLU A 106 -15.07 20.20 -7.08
C GLU A 106 -14.40 19.51 -5.88
N TYR A 107 -13.12 19.20 -6.08
CA TYR A 107 -12.22 18.62 -5.08
C TYR A 107 -10.94 19.46 -4.95
N ARG A 108 -10.31 19.33 -3.79
CA ARG A 108 -8.97 19.83 -3.48
C ARG A 108 -8.14 18.75 -2.80
N PHE A 109 -6.83 18.88 -2.81
CA PHE A 109 -5.99 18.00 -2.01
C PHE A 109 -6.10 18.35 -0.53
N GLU A 110 -5.94 17.34 0.34
CA GLU A 110 -5.84 17.55 1.79
C GLU A 110 -4.65 18.45 2.15
N ILE A 111 -3.51 18.23 1.49
CA ILE A 111 -2.38 19.15 1.51
C ILE A 111 -2.43 19.96 0.22
N GLU A 112 -2.77 21.24 0.36
CA GLU A 112 -2.99 22.17 -0.74
C GLU A 112 -1.75 22.34 -1.62
N ASP A 113 -1.97 22.38 -2.93
CA ASP A 113 -0.95 22.64 -3.96
C ASP A 113 -1.41 23.66 -5.01
N TYR A 114 -2.53 24.35 -4.75
CA TYR A 114 -3.19 25.34 -5.59
C TYR A 114 -3.74 24.82 -6.92
N SER A 115 -3.79 23.49 -7.10
CA SER A 115 -4.49 22.88 -8.22
C SER A 115 -6.01 22.82 -7.98
N LYS A 116 -6.77 22.58 -9.04
CA LYS A 116 -8.21 22.30 -8.95
C LYS A 116 -8.53 20.95 -9.57
N VAL A 117 -9.28 20.12 -8.86
CA VAL A 117 -9.72 18.82 -9.37
C VAL A 117 -11.24 18.83 -9.52
N TYR A 118 -11.74 18.46 -10.69
CA TYR A 118 -13.16 18.40 -11.00
C TYR A 118 -13.55 16.98 -11.41
N ALA A 119 -14.60 16.45 -10.80
CA ALA A 119 -15.26 15.23 -11.23
C ALA A 119 -16.51 15.57 -12.03
N PHE A 120 -16.76 14.85 -13.13
CA PHE A 120 -17.91 15.08 -14.00
C PHE A 120 -18.77 13.83 -14.15
N GLY A 121 -20.08 13.99 -14.14
CA GLY A 121 -21.05 12.92 -14.33
C GLY A 121 -22.24 13.00 -13.37
N PRO A 122 -23.31 12.24 -13.64
CA PRO A 122 -24.56 12.30 -12.88
C PRO A 122 -24.44 11.74 -11.46
N GLU A 123 -23.49 10.84 -11.24
CA GLU A 123 -23.24 10.23 -9.93
C GLU A 123 -21.88 10.68 -9.40
N SER A 124 -21.87 11.47 -8.34
CA SER A 124 -20.60 11.90 -7.72
C SER A 124 -19.82 10.76 -7.07
N CYS A 125 -20.48 9.62 -6.80
CA CYS A 125 -19.84 8.41 -6.28
C CYS A 125 -19.24 7.50 -7.37
N ASP A 126 -19.60 7.67 -8.64
CA ASP A 126 -18.96 7.04 -9.80
C ASP A 126 -18.90 8.01 -10.99
N PRO A 127 -18.08 9.07 -10.92
CA PRO A 127 -17.99 10.05 -11.99
C PRO A 127 -17.60 9.40 -13.33
N THR A 128 -18.05 9.98 -14.43
CA THR A 128 -17.69 9.53 -15.77
C THR A 128 -16.21 9.78 -16.06
N HIS A 129 -15.70 10.95 -15.68
CA HIS A 129 -14.32 11.38 -15.89
C HIS A 129 -13.95 12.51 -14.94
N TRP A 130 -12.68 12.88 -14.95
CA TRP A 130 -12.12 13.94 -14.12
C TRP A 130 -11.24 14.87 -14.93
N GLU A 131 -11.11 16.11 -14.46
CA GLU A 131 -10.11 17.06 -14.91
C GLU A 131 -9.30 17.57 -13.73
N HIS A 132 -7.98 17.62 -13.88
CA HIS A 132 -7.05 18.21 -12.93
C HIS A 132 -6.37 19.41 -13.59
N HIS A 133 -6.64 20.59 -13.05
CA HIS A 133 -6.17 21.89 -13.53
C HIS A 133 -4.99 22.31 -12.65
N LEU A 134 -3.78 22.25 -13.21
CA LEU A 134 -2.55 22.58 -12.51
C LEU A 134 -2.30 24.09 -12.47
N PRO A 135 -1.51 24.60 -11.51
CA PRO A 135 -1.19 26.04 -11.40
C PRO A 135 -0.47 26.63 -12.61
N ASP A 136 0.25 25.82 -13.39
CA ASP A 136 0.93 26.23 -14.62
C ASP A 136 -0.02 26.34 -15.83
N GLY A 137 -1.31 26.07 -15.64
CA GLY A 137 -2.34 26.06 -16.67
C GLY A 137 -2.40 24.76 -17.47
N THR A 138 -1.60 23.76 -17.14
CA THR A 138 -1.72 22.41 -17.69
C THR A 138 -3.03 21.77 -17.21
N ILE A 139 -3.73 21.09 -18.10
CA ILE A 139 -4.95 20.33 -17.79
C ILE A 139 -4.69 18.85 -18.06
N GLN A 140 -4.97 18.01 -17.07
CA GLN A 140 -4.99 16.56 -17.20
C GLN A 140 -6.44 16.08 -17.23
N VAL A 141 -6.79 15.23 -18.19
CA VAL A 141 -8.11 14.61 -18.30
C VAL A 141 -7.96 13.12 -17.97
N LEU A 142 -8.79 12.60 -17.06
CA LEU A 142 -8.70 11.22 -16.58
C LEU A 142 -10.02 10.47 -16.77
N GLY A 143 -9.94 9.25 -17.31
CA GLY A 143 -11.05 8.32 -17.44
C GLY A 143 -12.13 8.69 -18.46
N LYS A 144 -11.84 9.64 -19.37
CA LYS A 144 -12.80 10.09 -20.39
C LYS A 144 -12.93 9.14 -21.58
N THR A 145 -11.92 8.31 -21.84
CA THR A 145 -11.93 7.30 -22.90
C THR A 145 -12.28 5.93 -22.33
N GLN A 146 -12.85 5.04 -23.16
CA GLN A 146 -13.20 3.67 -22.74
C GLN A 146 -12.02 2.91 -22.13
N ASN A 147 -10.81 3.07 -22.68
CA ASN A 147 -9.62 2.39 -22.19
C ASN A 147 -8.98 3.04 -20.95
N SER A 148 -9.34 4.29 -20.62
CA SER A 148 -8.84 4.98 -19.42
C SER A 148 -9.82 4.93 -18.24
N ASN A 149 -11.07 4.54 -18.47
CA ASN A 149 -12.06 4.26 -17.44
C ASN A 149 -12.03 2.76 -17.10
N ILE A 150 -11.25 2.37 -16.10
CA ILE A 150 -11.05 0.95 -15.75
C ILE A 150 -12.11 0.54 -14.74
N LYS A 151 -13.01 -0.36 -15.16
CA LYS A 151 -14.09 -0.89 -14.31
C LYS A 151 -13.59 -1.94 -13.31
N GLY A 152 -14.34 -2.12 -12.23
CA GLY A 152 -14.18 -3.29 -11.36
C GLY A 152 -14.54 -4.57 -12.12
N LEU A 153 -13.80 -5.66 -11.90
CA LEU A 153 -14.07 -6.92 -12.58
C LEU A 153 -15.48 -7.43 -12.24
N GLY A 154 -16.34 -7.62 -13.24
CA GLY A 154 -17.70 -8.14 -13.03
C GLY A 154 -18.71 -7.11 -12.53
N ILE A 155 -18.34 -5.82 -12.46
CA ILE A 155 -19.26 -4.72 -12.10
C ILE A 155 -19.13 -3.54 -13.08
N THR A 156 -20.10 -2.63 -13.08
CA THR A 156 -20.10 -1.44 -13.95
C THR A 156 -19.42 -0.22 -13.33
N ALA A 157 -19.19 -0.24 -12.01
CA ALA A 157 -18.56 0.86 -11.30
C ALA A 157 -17.08 1.00 -11.68
N THR A 158 -16.61 2.25 -11.81
CA THR A 158 -15.23 2.56 -12.14
C THR A 158 -14.32 2.30 -10.94
N ARG A 159 -13.22 1.56 -11.16
CA ARG A 159 -12.17 1.32 -10.16
C ARG A 159 -11.05 2.34 -10.26
N VAL A 160 -10.62 2.68 -11.48
CA VAL A 160 -9.54 3.62 -11.75
C VAL A 160 -9.92 4.52 -12.92
N TRP A 161 -9.69 5.82 -12.78
CA TRP A 161 -9.70 6.78 -13.89
C TRP A 161 -8.26 7.14 -14.21
N ALA A 162 -7.71 6.53 -15.26
CA ALA A 162 -6.35 6.81 -15.70
C ALA A 162 -6.30 8.04 -16.59
N ILE A 163 -5.19 8.77 -16.61
CA ILE A 163 -4.99 9.90 -17.52
C ILE A 163 -5.17 9.45 -18.97
N CYS A 164 -5.95 10.19 -19.76
CA CYS A 164 -6.10 9.95 -21.19
C CYS A 164 -5.55 11.10 -22.04
N GLU A 165 -5.47 12.31 -21.48
CA GLU A 165 -4.92 13.49 -22.16
C GLU A 165 -4.25 14.44 -21.16
N LEU A 166 -3.17 15.08 -21.60
CA LEU A 166 -2.54 16.20 -20.91
C LEU A 166 -2.28 17.30 -21.93
N THR A 167 -2.76 18.50 -21.65
CA THR A 167 -2.70 19.66 -22.55
C THR A 167 -2.11 20.87 -21.83
N ASP A 168 -1.13 21.51 -22.45
CA ASP A 168 -0.51 22.73 -21.91
C ASP A 168 -1.27 24.01 -22.33
N PRO A 169 -0.96 25.19 -21.76
CA PRO A 169 -1.61 26.46 -22.12
C PRO A 169 -1.47 26.87 -23.58
N TRP A 170 -0.46 26.34 -24.29
CA TRP A 170 -0.24 26.59 -25.72
C TRP A 170 -0.93 25.56 -26.61
N THR A 171 -1.79 24.72 -26.04
CA THR A 171 -2.56 23.66 -26.69
C THR A 171 -1.71 22.55 -27.30
N ASN A 172 -0.43 22.43 -26.92
CA ASN A 172 0.31 21.20 -27.17
C ASN A 172 -0.27 20.12 -26.27
N TYR A 173 -0.38 18.90 -26.77
CA TYR A 173 -1.03 17.83 -26.04
C TYR A 173 -0.36 16.48 -26.25
N LEU A 174 -0.61 15.59 -25.30
CA LEU A 174 -0.23 14.19 -25.34
C LEU A 174 -1.40 13.31 -24.87
N THR A 175 -1.53 12.14 -25.48
CA THR A 175 -2.64 11.21 -25.27
C THR A 175 -2.13 9.85 -24.81
N PHE A 176 -2.91 9.18 -23.96
CA PHE A 176 -2.56 7.89 -23.36
C PHE A 176 -3.62 6.83 -23.69
N THR A 177 -3.17 5.63 -24.02
CA THR A 177 -4.04 4.46 -24.21
C THR A 177 -3.59 3.30 -23.31
N TYR A 178 -4.52 2.40 -23.03
CA TYR A 178 -4.33 1.26 -22.15
C TYR A 178 -4.96 0.00 -22.74
N HIS A 179 -4.44 -1.15 -22.33
CA HIS A 179 -5.13 -2.42 -22.42
C HIS A 179 -5.92 -2.63 -21.12
N ASN A 180 -7.25 -2.53 -21.18
CA ASN A 180 -8.15 -2.76 -20.03
C ASN A 180 -9.33 -3.70 -20.36
N GLU A 181 -9.33 -4.30 -21.56
CA GLU A 181 -10.44 -5.11 -22.07
C GLU A 181 -10.42 -6.57 -21.57
N ASP A 182 -9.39 -6.97 -20.82
CA ASP A 182 -9.34 -8.30 -20.21
C ASP A 182 -10.37 -8.41 -19.06
N THR A 183 -11.51 -8.98 -19.41
CA THR A 183 -12.65 -9.21 -18.51
C THR A 183 -12.46 -10.40 -17.57
N THR A 184 -11.27 -11.00 -17.49
CA THR A 184 -11.00 -12.15 -16.62
C THR A 184 -10.05 -11.82 -15.47
N THR A 185 -9.16 -10.83 -15.66
CA THR A 185 -8.12 -10.49 -14.69
C THR A 185 -8.41 -9.21 -13.91
N GLY A 186 -9.12 -8.23 -14.49
CA GLY A 186 -9.37 -6.93 -13.88
C GLY A 186 -8.12 -6.02 -13.80
N ALA A 187 -6.98 -6.48 -14.34
CA ALA A 187 -5.77 -5.67 -14.50
C ALA A 187 -5.86 -4.78 -15.73
N PHE A 188 -5.08 -3.69 -15.73
CA PHE A 188 -4.90 -2.83 -16.90
C PHE A 188 -3.43 -2.48 -17.06
N TYR A 189 -3.02 -2.20 -18.30
CA TYR A 189 -1.63 -1.92 -18.64
C TYR A 189 -1.55 -0.72 -19.59
N PRO A 190 -0.65 0.25 -19.34
CA PRO A 190 -0.33 1.28 -20.33
C PRO A 190 0.07 0.66 -21.66
N ASP A 191 -0.56 1.06 -22.75
CA ASP A 191 -0.27 0.56 -24.10
C ASP A 191 0.65 1.55 -24.82
N LYS A 192 0.19 2.80 -24.93
CA LYS A 192 0.87 3.81 -25.74
C LYS A 192 0.68 5.23 -25.21
N ILE A 193 1.68 6.06 -25.44
CA ILE A 193 1.62 7.52 -25.31
C ILE A 193 1.97 8.15 -26.65
N THR A 194 1.09 8.98 -27.19
CA THR A 194 1.37 9.75 -28.41
C THR A 194 1.43 11.24 -28.11
N TYR A 195 2.41 11.93 -28.70
CA TYR A 195 2.72 13.31 -28.31
C TYR A 195 3.40 14.11 -29.43
N GLY A 196 3.64 15.40 -29.17
CA GLY A 196 4.12 16.36 -30.16
C GLY A 196 3.02 16.84 -31.12
N GLY A 197 1.75 16.76 -30.69
CA GLY A 197 0.61 17.34 -31.39
C GLY A 197 0.25 18.72 -30.82
N ASN A 198 -0.59 19.46 -31.53
CA ASN A 198 -1.15 20.74 -31.09
C ASN A 198 -2.59 20.91 -31.58
N HIS A 199 -3.55 21.17 -30.68
CA HIS A 199 -4.98 21.25 -31.04
C HIS A 199 -5.27 22.44 -31.96
N ASN A 200 -4.83 23.65 -31.60
CA ASN A 200 -5.16 24.86 -32.38
C ASN A 200 -4.53 24.87 -33.78
N LEU A 201 -3.33 24.28 -33.91
CA LEU A 201 -2.65 24.13 -35.20
C LEU A 201 -3.11 22.89 -35.99
N ASN A 202 -4.02 22.08 -35.45
CA ASN A 202 -4.41 20.77 -35.99
C ASN A 202 -3.20 19.86 -36.30
N LEU A 203 -2.16 19.96 -35.48
CA LEU A 203 -0.95 19.16 -35.65
C LEU A 203 -1.17 17.79 -35.01
N SER A 204 -1.14 16.75 -35.83
CA SER A 204 -1.18 15.36 -35.36
C SER A 204 0.08 15.00 -34.57
N HIS A 205 -0.04 14.03 -33.66
CA HIS A 205 1.11 13.48 -32.95
C HIS A 205 2.17 12.94 -33.90
N GLN A 206 3.44 13.27 -33.63
CA GLN A 206 4.58 12.85 -34.43
C GLN A 206 5.50 11.88 -33.69
N ARG A 207 5.25 11.69 -32.39
CA ARG A 207 6.07 10.86 -31.50
C ARG A 207 5.19 9.88 -30.76
N GLU A 208 5.75 8.72 -30.47
CA GLU A 208 5.06 7.61 -29.84
C GLU A 208 5.99 6.94 -28.84
N VAL A 209 5.45 6.56 -27.68
CA VAL A 209 6.07 5.63 -26.73
C VAL A 209 5.13 4.43 -26.61
N THR A 210 5.64 3.21 -26.79
CA THR A 210 4.88 1.97 -26.68
C THR A 210 5.50 1.06 -25.62
N PHE A 211 4.65 0.42 -24.83
CA PHE A 211 5.06 -0.51 -23.78
C PHE A 211 4.86 -1.95 -24.25
N ILE A 212 5.88 -2.78 -24.07
CA ILE A 212 5.90 -4.17 -24.52
C ILE A 212 5.80 -5.09 -23.32
N TYR A 213 4.93 -6.10 -23.41
CA TYR A 213 4.62 -7.02 -22.33
C TYR A 213 4.74 -8.47 -22.75
N GLU A 214 5.01 -9.34 -21.78
CA GLU A 214 4.90 -10.79 -21.90
C GLU A 214 4.07 -11.37 -20.75
N ASN A 215 3.65 -12.63 -20.87
CA ASN A 215 3.07 -13.35 -19.74
C ASN A 215 4.13 -13.51 -18.65
N ARG A 216 3.81 -13.10 -17.42
CA ARG A 216 4.72 -13.33 -16.30
C ARG A 216 4.59 -14.79 -15.81
N PRO A 217 5.68 -15.42 -15.38
CA PRO A 217 5.66 -16.79 -14.83
C PRO A 217 5.04 -16.88 -13.43
N ASP A 218 4.86 -15.74 -12.77
CA ASP A 218 4.43 -15.58 -11.38
C ASP A 218 3.19 -14.67 -11.26
N PRO A 219 2.00 -15.06 -11.77
CA PRO A 219 0.80 -14.23 -11.66
C PRO A 219 0.45 -13.90 -10.21
N VAL A 220 0.12 -12.63 -9.94
CA VAL A 220 -0.23 -12.17 -8.59
C VAL A 220 -1.66 -11.67 -8.56
N THR A 221 -2.46 -12.21 -7.66
CA THR A 221 -3.84 -11.80 -7.43
C THR A 221 -3.93 -10.95 -6.17
N LYS A 222 -4.61 -9.81 -6.27
CA LYS A 222 -5.06 -9.01 -5.14
C LYS A 222 -6.56 -8.73 -5.27
N TYR A 223 -7.17 -8.30 -4.17
CA TYR A 223 -8.56 -7.87 -4.15
C TYR A 223 -8.63 -6.42 -3.73
N PHE A 224 -9.50 -5.66 -4.37
CA PHE A 224 -9.74 -4.27 -4.05
C PHE A 224 -11.25 -4.00 -4.07
N GLY A 225 -11.80 -3.58 -2.94
CA GLY A 225 -13.25 -3.45 -2.75
C GLY A 225 -14.04 -4.73 -3.11
N GLY A 226 -13.47 -5.90 -2.81
CA GLY A 226 -14.04 -7.20 -3.15
C GLY A 226 -13.81 -7.66 -4.59
N GLN A 227 -13.31 -6.80 -5.48
CA GLN A 227 -13.07 -7.16 -6.89
C GLN A 227 -11.66 -7.69 -7.11
N LYS A 228 -11.55 -8.77 -7.89
CA LYS A 228 -10.27 -9.42 -8.22
C LYS A 228 -9.47 -8.56 -9.18
N ILE A 229 -8.17 -8.44 -8.91
CA ILE A 229 -7.16 -7.87 -9.82
C ILE A 229 -6.02 -8.87 -9.92
N GLN A 230 -5.80 -9.44 -11.10
CA GLN A 230 -4.76 -10.42 -11.34
C GLN A 230 -3.74 -9.86 -12.34
N THR A 231 -2.53 -9.58 -11.86
CA THR A 231 -1.44 -9.15 -12.74
C THR A 231 -0.85 -10.38 -13.41
N THR A 232 -1.11 -10.54 -14.71
CA THR A 232 -0.67 -11.69 -15.53
C THR A 232 0.43 -11.31 -16.52
N LYS A 233 0.74 -10.03 -16.66
CA LYS A 233 1.76 -9.52 -17.56
C LYS A 233 2.91 -8.88 -16.80
N ARG A 234 4.11 -8.91 -17.40
CA ARG A 234 5.25 -8.07 -17.03
C ARG A 234 5.79 -7.34 -18.25
N MET A 235 6.26 -6.11 -18.05
CA MET A 235 6.78 -5.23 -19.09
C MET A 235 8.23 -5.60 -19.40
N THR A 236 8.52 -5.93 -20.64
CA THR A 236 9.85 -6.33 -21.12
C THR A 236 10.55 -5.25 -21.91
N GLY A 237 9.83 -4.24 -22.39
CA GLY A 237 10.44 -3.15 -23.13
C GLY A 237 9.60 -1.89 -23.27
N ILE A 238 10.28 -0.82 -23.64
CA ILE A 238 9.67 0.48 -23.95
C ILE A 238 10.30 0.98 -25.25
N ILE A 239 9.49 1.25 -26.26
CA ILE A 239 9.97 1.69 -27.58
C ILE A 239 9.50 3.11 -27.82
N SER A 240 10.41 4.02 -28.14
CA SER A 240 10.08 5.38 -28.58
C SER A 240 10.31 5.56 -30.07
N LYS A 241 9.42 6.29 -30.73
CA LYS A 241 9.45 6.55 -32.17
C LYS A 241 9.26 8.03 -32.49
N VAL A 242 9.87 8.47 -33.57
CA VAL A 242 9.63 9.76 -34.22
C VAL A 242 9.22 9.47 -35.66
N GLN A 243 8.09 10.00 -36.12
CA GLN A 243 7.54 9.75 -37.46
C GLN A 243 7.53 8.26 -37.83
N LYS A 244 7.07 7.42 -36.88
CA LYS A 244 7.02 5.95 -36.97
C LYS A 244 8.37 5.22 -37.02
N GLN A 245 9.49 5.94 -37.03
CA GLN A 245 10.84 5.35 -36.97
C GLN A 245 11.28 5.21 -35.51
N VAL A 246 11.83 4.04 -35.16
CA VAL A 246 12.35 3.79 -33.81
C VAL A 246 13.56 4.68 -33.54
N VAL A 247 13.62 5.25 -32.34
CA VAL A 247 14.75 6.06 -31.87
C VAL A 247 15.44 5.37 -30.70
N HIS A 248 14.69 5.08 -29.63
CA HIS A 248 15.20 4.38 -28.46
C HIS A 248 14.38 3.14 -28.13
N GLN A 249 15.05 2.10 -27.64
CA GLN A 249 14.45 0.88 -27.12
C GLN A 249 15.03 0.57 -25.73
N TYR A 250 14.18 0.60 -24.71
CA TYR A 250 14.52 0.04 -23.39
C TYR A 250 14.20 -1.44 -23.38
N LYS A 251 15.11 -2.26 -22.84
CA LYS A 251 14.91 -3.69 -22.58
C LYS A 251 15.06 -3.95 -21.09
N LEU A 252 14.07 -4.62 -20.51
CA LEU A 252 14.04 -5.02 -19.11
C LEU A 252 14.24 -6.53 -19.01
N ALA A 253 15.31 -6.94 -18.34
CA ALA A 253 15.56 -8.35 -18.06
C ALA A 253 15.25 -8.67 -16.60
N PHE A 254 14.75 -9.88 -16.35
CA PHE A 254 14.29 -10.33 -15.05
C PHE A 254 15.03 -11.59 -14.61
N ASP A 255 15.18 -11.75 -13.30
CA ASP A 255 15.35 -13.06 -12.67
C ASP A 255 14.19 -13.29 -11.66
N ASN A 256 14.17 -14.48 -11.06
CA ASN A 256 13.19 -14.85 -10.05
C ASN A 256 13.85 -14.86 -8.67
N SER A 257 13.16 -14.29 -7.68
CA SER A 257 13.54 -14.43 -6.27
C SER A 257 13.57 -15.91 -5.87
N PRO A 258 14.66 -16.44 -5.30
CA PRO A 258 14.75 -17.87 -4.97
C PRO A 258 13.69 -18.35 -3.97
N LEU A 259 13.28 -17.48 -3.02
CA LEU A 259 12.32 -17.85 -1.97
C LEU A 259 10.86 -17.68 -2.41
N THR A 260 10.55 -16.59 -3.11
CA THR A 260 9.16 -16.23 -3.45
C THR A 260 8.79 -16.53 -4.90
N ASN A 261 9.77 -16.89 -5.74
CA ASN A 261 9.67 -17.03 -7.19
C ASN A 261 9.18 -15.76 -7.92
N LEU A 262 9.11 -14.61 -7.24
CA LEU A 262 8.64 -13.36 -7.82
C LEU A 262 9.67 -12.78 -8.80
N SER A 263 9.18 -12.29 -9.93
CA SER A 263 9.96 -11.57 -10.94
C SER A 263 10.50 -10.26 -10.37
N ARG A 264 11.79 -10.01 -10.57
CA ARG A 264 12.46 -8.76 -10.21
C ARG A 264 13.42 -8.33 -11.32
N ILE A 265 13.55 -7.02 -11.54
CA ILE A 265 14.43 -6.49 -12.60
C ILE A 265 15.88 -6.80 -12.24
N LYS A 266 16.56 -7.49 -13.13
CA LYS A 266 18.00 -7.77 -13.05
C LYS A 266 18.81 -6.78 -13.88
N GLU A 267 18.26 -6.33 -15.00
CA GLU A 267 18.99 -5.47 -15.94
C GLU A 267 18.05 -4.54 -16.71
N ILE A 268 18.48 -3.29 -16.90
CA ILE A 268 17.83 -2.31 -17.79
C ILE A 268 18.87 -1.88 -18.83
N THR A 269 18.54 -2.06 -20.10
CA THR A 269 19.39 -1.67 -21.24
C THR A 269 18.68 -0.65 -22.11
N LEU A 270 19.41 0.34 -22.63
CA LEU A 270 18.93 1.27 -23.66
C LEU A 270 19.69 1.00 -24.96
N ALA A 271 18.94 0.83 -26.05
CA ALA A 271 19.45 0.58 -27.38
C ALA A 271 18.95 1.63 -28.38
N ASN A 272 19.73 1.86 -29.44
CA ASN A 272 19.30 2.62 -30.61
C ASN A 272 18.37 1.79 -31.51
N LYS A 273 18.02 2.32 -32.69
CA LYS A 273 17.19 1.63 -33.69
C LYS A 273 17.80 0.32 -34.22
N ASP A 274 19.13 0.23 -34.28
CA ASP A 274 19.90 -0.89 -34.83
C ASP A 274 20.19 -1.98 -33.78
N GLY A 275 19.82 -1.72 -32.52
CA GLY A 275 20.01 -2.64 -31.39
C GLY A 275 21.35 -2.48 -30.67
N ASP A 276 22.18 -1.51 -31.05
CA ASP A 276 23.40 -1.17 -30.36
C ASP A 276 23.07 -0.54 -29.00
N CYS A 277 23.75 -0.99 -27.95
CA CYS A 277 23.36 -0.73 -26.58
C CYS A 277 24.39 0.12 -25.84
N VAL A 278 23.92 1.01 -24.97
CA VAL A 278 24.77 1.61 -23.92
C VAL A 278 25.10 0.58 -22.85
N SER A 279 26.01 0.93 -21.93
CA SER A 279 26.29 0.06 -20.77
C SER A 279 25.01 -0.14 -19.94
N PRO A 280 24.58 -1.39 -19.69
CA PRO A 280 23.33 -1.66 -19.00
C PRO A 280 23.42 -1.37 -17.50
N LEU A 281 22.29 -0.99 -16.90
CA LEU A 281 22.14 -0.90 -15.45
C LEU A 281 21.83 -2.28 -14.90
N LYS A 282 22.70 -2.81 -14.04
CA LYS A 282 22.55 -4.14 -13.42
C LYS A 282 22.20 -4.02 -11.95
N PHE A 283 21.27 -4.85 -11.49
CA PHE A 283 20.80 -4.88 -10.12
C PHE A 283 21.15 -6.23 -9.49
N GLN A 284 21.77 -6.19 -8.31
CA GLN A 284 22.03 -7.36 -7.50
C GLN A 284 21.07 -7.35 -6.31
N TRP A 285 20.41 -8.48 -6.10
CA TRP A 285 19.40 -8.63 -5.07
C TRP A 285 19.90 -9.50 -3.93
N TYR A 286 19.52 -9.14 -2.71
CA TYR A 286 19.71 -10.01 -1.56
C TYR A 286 18.69 -11.15 -1.61
N ASN A 287 19.17 -12.39 -1.75
CA ASN A 287 18.34 -13.58 -1.92
C ASN A 287 17.85 -14.20 -0.60
N GLY A 288 18.18 -13.59 0.54
CA GLY A 288 18.10 -14.25 1.84
C GLY A 288 19.21 -15.30 2.00
N ASN A 289 19.62 -15.56 3.24
CA ASN A 289 20.43 -16.73 3.56
C ASN A 289 19.52 -17.98 3.45
N PRO A 290 19.93 -19.07 2.77
CA PRO A 290 19.14 -20.31 2.72
C PRO A 290 18.82 -20.91 4.10
N ASN A 291 19.53 -20.50 5.15
CA ASN A 291 19.14 -20.77 6.53
C ASN A 291 17.94 -19.87 6.89
N VAL A 292 16.74 -20.34 6.55
CA VAL A 292 15.46 -19.67 6.83
C VAL A 292 15.28 -19.42 8.34
N PHE A 293 15.92 -20.23 9.18
CA PHE A 293 15.94 -20.07 10.62
C PHE A 293 17.37 -20.13 11.15
N GLU A 294 17.67 -19.27 12.11
CA GLU A 294 18.85 -19.46 12.95
C GLU A 294 18.71 -20.77 13.75
N GLY A 295 19.84 -21.33 14.20
CA GLY A 295 19.79 -22.48 15.10
C GLY A 295 19.02 -22.16 16.38
N ILE A 296 18.41 -23.18 16.99
CA ILE A 296 17.69 -23.00 18.26
C ILE A 296 18.66 -22.41 19.29
N ARG A 297 18.35 -21.19 19.75
CA ARG A 297 19.08 -20.50 20.79
C ARG A 297 18.24 -20.42 22.04
N LYS A 298 18.84 -20.73 23.18
CA LYS A 298 18.25 -20.45 24.49
C LYS A 298 18.31 -18.94 24.73
N VAL A 299 17.14 -18.30 24.83
CA VAL A 299 17.01 -16.84 24.98
C VAL A 299 16.93 -16.39 26.45
N ALA A 300 16.36 -17.21 27.33
CA ALA A 300 16.26 -16.95 28.77
C ALA A 300 16.00 -18.25 29.57
N ASN A 301 16.18 -18.18 30.89
CA ASN A 301 15.61 -19.14 31.85
C ASN A 301 14.49 -18.42 32.59
N ILE A 302 13.23 -18.76 32.30
CA ILE A 302 12.09 -18.18 33.02
C ILE A 302 11.34 -19.31 33.70
N SER A 303 11.12 -19.15 35.00
CA SER A 303 10.38 -20.08 35.85
C SER A 303 9.13 -19.37 36.35
N PRO A 304 8.05 -19.36 35.55
CA PRO A 304 6.83 -18.67 35.93
C PRO A 304 6.20 -19.36 37.14
N GLU A 305 5.76 -18.56 38.11
CA GLU A 305 5.02 -19.04 39.28
C GLU A 305 3.52 -19.10 38.98
N GLY A 306 2.79 -19.91 39.74
CA GLY A 306 1.33 -20.05 39.61
C GLY A 306 0.90 -21.19 38.71
N ALA A 307 -0.41 -21.28 38.49
CA ALA A 307 -1.06 -22.28 37.64
C ALA A 307 -1.50 -21.65 36.30
N GLU A 308 -1.93 -22.50 35.35
CA GLU A 308 -2.50 -22.10 34.07
C GLU A 308 -1.67 -21.06 33.30
N VAL A 309 -0.35 -21.26 33.28
CA VAL A 309 0.59 -20.31 32.67
C VAL A 309 0.40 -20.25 31.15
N GLN A 310 0.31 -19.02 30.61
CA GLN A 310 0.30 -18.76 29.17
C GLN A 310 1.38 -17.75 28.79
N LEU A 311 1.94 -17.93 27.59
CA LEU A 311 2.95 -17.05 27.01
C LEU A 311 2.34 -16.26 25.87
N ILE A 312 2.45 -14.94 25.92
CA ILE A 312 1.88 -14.01 24.94
C ILE A 312 3.02 -13.12 24.40
N PRO A 313 3.60 -13.46 23.23
CA PRO A 313 4.59 -12.61 22.57
C PRO A 313 3.93 -11.37 21.98
N GLN A 314 4.40 -10.18 22.32
CA GLN A 314 3.85 -8.89 21.84
C GLN A 314 4.81 -7.74 22.13
N ASP A 315 4.70 -6.63 21.39
CA ASP A 315 5.49 -5.41 21.65
C ASP A 315 4.75 -4.54 22.68
N VAL A 316 5.17 -4.64 23.95
CA VAL A 316 4.52 -3.95 25.08
C VAL A 316 4.97 -2.49 25.12
N ASN A 317 6.25 -2.22 24.88
CA ASN A 317 6.83 -0.89 25.04
C ASN A 317 6.92 -0.06 23.73
N ALA A 318 6.45 -0.60 22.60
CA ALA A 318 6.57 -0.04 21.24
C ALA A 318 8.02 0.19 20.79
N ASN A 319 8.94 -0.70 21.15
CA ASN A 319 10.33 -0.60 20.70
C ASN A 319 10.59 -1.37 19.38
N GLY A 320 9.57 -1.98 18.78
CA GLY A 320 9.67 -2.76 17.55
C GLY A 320 10.20 -4.18 17.76
N THR A 321 10.32 -4.64 19.01
CA THR A 321 10.72 -6.01 19.36
C THR A 321 9.57 -6.75 20.04
N SER A 322 9.50 -8.08 19.86
CA SER A 322 8.48 -8.88 20.54
C SER A 322 8.94 -9.20 21.96
N ASP A 323 8.38 -8.51 22.94
CA ASP A 323 8.49 -8.82 24.35
C ASP A 323 7.72 -10.11 24.68
N LEU A 324 7.93 -10.63 25.89
CA LEU A 324 7.24 -11.81 26.38
C LEU A 324 6.38 -11.48 27.60
N VAL A 325 5.06 -11.67 27.48
CA VAL A 325 4.14 -11.54 28.60
C VAL A 325 3.74 -12.92 29.09
N ILE A 326 3.93 -13.16 30.38
CA ILE A 326 3.58 -14.40 31.04
C ILE A 326 2.33 -14.15 31.86
N MET A 327 1.23 -14.76 31.45
CA MET A 327 -0.01 -14.76 32.18
C MET A 327 -0.05 -15.96 33.12
N SER A 328 -0.44 -15.76 34.38
CA SER A 328 -0.57 -16.83 35.35
C SER A 328 -1.75 -16.63 36.30
N LYS A 329 -2.25 -17.75 36.81
CA LYS A 329 -3.27 -17.83 37.86
C LYS A 329 -2.59 -18.01 39.21
N LYS A 330 -2.77 -17.06 40.12
CA LYS A 330 -2.25 -17.15 41.50
C LYS A 330 -3.32 -16.76 42.49
N TYR A 331 -3.39 -17.47 43.62
CA TYR A 331 -4.27 -17.09 44.72
C TYR A 331 -3.86 -15.72 45.26
N ASP A 332 -4.81 -14.79 45.33
CA ASP A 332 -4.59 -13.46 45.89
C ASP A 332 -5.38 -13.29 47.20
N PRO A 333 -4.70 -13.13 48.35
CA PRO A 333 -5.37 -13.00 49.64
C PRO A 333 -6.31 -11.79 49.73
N ALA A 334 -6.07 -10.71 48.98
CA ALA A 334 -6.94 -9.54 49.01
C ALA A 334 -8.27 -9.78 48.25
N LEU A 335 -8.27 -10.70 47.29
CA LEU A 335 -9.48 -11.15 46.59
C LEU A 335 -10.17 -12.33 47.29
N GLY A 336 -9.42 -13.09 48.09
CA GLY A 336 -9.88 -14.37 48.66
C GLY A 336 -10.07 -15.47 47.61
N THR A 337 -9.53 -15.29 46.40
CA THR A 337 -9.66 -16.19 45.25
C THR A 337 -8.49 -15.96 44.28
N ASP A 338 -8.48 -16.68 43.15
CA ASP A 338 -7.42 -16.60 42.15
C ASP A 338 -7.49 -15.31 41.32
N GLY A 339 -6.39 -14.56 41.33
CA GLY A 339 -6.17 -13.36 40.56
C GLY A 339 -5.38 -13.59 39.28
N LEU A 340 -5.53 -12.67 38.33
CA LEU A 340 -4.73 -12.59 37.10
C LEU A 340 -3.41 -11.88 37.38
N TYR A 341 -2.30 -12.57 37.11
CA TYR A 341 -0.95 -12.04 37.18
C TYR A 341 -0.32 -11.96 35.78
N LEU A 342 0.34 -10.85 35.48
CA LEU A 342 1.07 -10.64 34.23
C LEU A 342 2.52 -10.27 34.52
N ASP A 343 3.46 -11.13 34.11
CA ASP A 343 4.90 -10.86 34.19
C ASP A 343 5.44 -10.52 32.81
N VAL A 344 5.94 -9.30 32.62
CA VAL A 344 6.43 -8.79 31.34
C VAL A 344 7.94 -8.84 31.29
N PHE A 345 8.51 -9.50 30.28
CA PHE A 345 9.95 -9.56 30.04
C PHE A 345 10.26 -8.85 28.72
N PHE A 346 10.99 -7.74 28.81
CA PHE A 346 11.30 -6.93 27.64
C PHE A 346 12.39 -7.57 26.78
N ALA A 347 12.23 -7.54 25.47
CA ALA A 347 13.22 -7.96 24.50
C ALA A 347 14.09 -6.77 24.04
N ASN A 348 15.33 -7.06 23.69
CA ASN A 348 16.18 -6.14 22.94
C ASN A 348 16.23 -6.51 21.46
N TYR A 349 16.85 -5.65 20.64
CA TYR A 349 16.99 -5.85 19.18
C TYR A 349 17.85 -7.06 18.78
N LYS A 350 18.50 -7.74 19.74
CA LYS A 350 19.23 -8.99 19.55
C LYS A 350 18.41 -10.23 19.94
N GLY A 351 17.13 -10.05 20.29
CA GLY A 351 16.23 -11.11 20.74
C GLY A 351 16.53 -11.64 22.15
N GLU A 352 17.24 -10.88 22.98
CA GLU A 352 17.51 -11.23 24.38
C GLU A 352 16.41 -10.67 25.27
N LEU A 353 15.90 -11.50 26.19
CA LEU A 353 14.89 -11.08 27.17
C LEU A 353 15.57 -10.54 28.44
N SER A 354 14.87 -9.65 29.15
CA SER A 354 15.27 -9.24 30.50
C SER A 354 15.33 -10.43 31.45
N ASN A 355 16.22 -10.39 32.44
CA ASN A 355 16.33 -11.46 33.44
C ASN A 355 15.28 -11.34 34.56
N THR A 356 14.63 -10.18 34.67
CA THR A 356 13.60 -9.91 35.67
C THR A 356 12.35 -9.33 34.98
N PRO A 357 11.16 -9.54 35.56
CA PRO A 357 9.94 -8.89 35.08
C PRO A 357 10.04 -7.35 35.15
N ALA A 358 9.31 -6.66 34.26
CA ALA A 358 9.17 -5.21 34.26
C ALA A 358 8.49 -4.72 35.56
N GLU A 359 8.72 -3.47 35.94
CA GLU A 359 8.20 -2.88 37.19
C GLU A 359 6.66 -2.97 37.34
N GLY A 360 5.92 -2.88 36.24
CA GLY A 360 4.46 -3.01 36.19
C GLY A 360 3.96 -4.45 36.07
N SER A 361 4.82 -5.44 36.32
CA SER A 361 4.46 -6.85 36.38
C SER A 361 3.80 -7.22 37.72
N GLY A 362 3.09 -8.33 37.73
CA GLY A 362 2.46 -8.91 38.91
C GLY A 362 0.94 -8.86 38.86
N PHE A 363 0.31 -8.70 40.02
CA PHE A 363 -1.14 -8.75 40.15
C PHE A 363 -1.83 -7.59 39.42
N THR A 364 -2.78 -7.92 38.54
CA THR A 364 -3.50 -6.90 37.74
C THR A 364 -4.67 -6.24 38.46
N GLY A 365 -5.06 -6.72 39.65
CA GLY A 365 -6.31 -6.29 40.30
C GLY A 365 -7.56 -6.89 39.66
N LEU A 366 -7.44 -7.98 38.91
CA LEU A 366 -8.53 -8.69 38.24
C LEU A 366 -8.58 -10.15 38.69
N LEU A 367 -9.78 -10.72 38.74
CA LEU A 367 -9.96 -12.16 38.85
C LEU A 367 -9.32 -12.86 37.65
N TYR A 368 -8.83 -14.07 37.85
CA TYR A 368 -8.31 -14.84 36.73
C TYR A 368 -9.42 -15.20 35.72
N SER A 369 -9.13 -14.99 34.44
CA SER A 369 -9.93 -15.47 33.31
C SER A 369 -9.00 -15.98 32.22
N ASN A 370 -9.41 -17.04 31.54
CA ASN A 370 -8.71 -17.57 30.35
C ASN A 370 -9.05 -16.78 29.07
N MET A 371 -9.91 -15.76 29.15
CA MET A 371 -10.32 -14.93 28.02
C MET A 371 -9.58 -13.59 28.04
N VAL A 372 -8.36 -13.60 27.50
CA VAL A 372 -7.54 -12.41 27.29
C VAL A 372 -7.22 -12.29 25.81
N LEU A 373 -7.53 -11.14 25.21
CA LEU A 373 -7.32 -10.87 23.80
C LEU A 373 -6.28 -9.76 23.60
N PRO A 374 -5.18 -9.99 22.85
CA PRO A 374 -4.27 -8.93 22.46
C PRO A 374 -4.93 -8.06 21.37
N LEU A 375 -5.06 -6.76 21.64
CA LEU A 375 -5.55 -5.80 20.64
C LEU A 375 -5.07 -4.37 20.95
N ASP A 376 -4.85 -3.57 19.91
CA ASP A 376 -4.60 -2.14 20.04
C ASP A 376 -5.93 -1.41 20.27
N THR A 377 -6.23 -1.08 21.53
CA THR A 377 -7.55 -0.55 21.93
C THR A 377 -7.67 0.95 21.69
N ASP A 378 -6.58 1.68 21.79
CA ASP A 378 -6.54 3.14 21.68
C ASP A 378 -5.96 3.63 20.33
N GLY A 379 -5.48 2.70 19.49
CA GLY A 379 -4.94 2.98 18.17
C GLY A 379 -3.54 3.56 18.19
N ASN A 380 -2.80 3.40 19.30
CA ASN A 380 -1.47 3.97 19.47
C ASN A 380 -0.35 3.10 18.85
N GLY A 381 -0.68 1.93 18.29
CA GLY A 381 0.26 0.98 17.69
C GLY A 381 0.89 0.00 18.68
N LYS A 382 0.55 0.05 19.97
CA LYS A 382 0.94 -0.93 21.00
C LYS A 382 -0.12 -2.00 21.12
N THR A 383 0.31 -3.19 21.56
CA THR A 383 -0.64 -4.28 21.83
C THR A 383 -1.10 -4.20 23.29
N ASP A 384 -2.33 -3.74 23.50
CA ASP A 384 -3.00 -3.82 24.79
C ASP A 384 -3.58 -5.22 25.02
N LEU A 385 -4.08 -5.47 26.23
CA LEU A 385 -4.82 -6.69 26.54
C LEU A 385 -6.25 -6.37 26.97
N LEU A 386 -7.21 -6.98 26.29
CA LEU A 386 -8.60 -6.99 26.72
C LEU A 386 -8.86 -8.24 27.55
N HIS A 387 -9.04 -8.04 28.84
CA HIS A 387 -9.49 -9.06 29.77
C HIS A 387 -11.02 -9.16 29.78
N ILE A 388 -11.54 -10.38 29.64
CA ILE A 388 -12.97 -10.66 29.60
C ILE A 388 -13.32 -11.63 30.72
N SER A 389 -14.23 -11.25 31.61
CA SER A 389 -14.75 -12.13 32.66
C SER A 389 -16.24 -12.42 32.43
N SER A 390 -16.62 -13.69 32.34
CA SER A 390 -18.02 -14.09 32.23
C SER A 390 -18.70 -14.07 33.60
N LEU A 391 -19.88 -13.44 33.70
CA LEU A 391 -20.75 -13.47 34.88
C LEU A 391 -22.11 -14.14 34.58
N GLY A 392 -22.13 -15.05 33.60
CA GLY A 392 -23.29 -15.86 33.25
C GLY A 392 -24.27 -15.18 32.29
N THR A 393 -24.72 -13.97 32.58
CA THR A 393 -25.67 -13.22 31.72
C THR A 393 -25.05 -12.03 30.98
N TYR A 394 -23.83 -11.63 31.37
CA TYR A 394 -23.06 -10.57 30.74
C TYR A 394 -21.57 -10.81 30.96
N TYR A 395 -20.73 -10.04 30.25
CA TYR A 395 -19.29 -10.03 30.41
C TYR A 395 -18.83 -8.74 31.08
N LYS A 396 -17.76 -8.82 31.87
CA LYS A 396 -16.97 -7.66 32.28
C LYS A 396 -15.76 -7.54 31.39
N LEU A 397 -15.67 -6.44 30.67
CA LEU A 397 -14.56 -6.10 29.80
C LEU A 397 -13.64 -5.13 30.54
N THR A 398 -12.34 -5.44 30.62
CA THR A 398 -11.34 -4.54 31.19
C THR A 398 -10.15 -4.45 30.26
N VAL A 399 -9.82 -3.24 29.82
CA VAL A 399 -8.59 -2.99 29.07
C VAL A 399 -7.42 -2.89 30.05
N LEU A 400 -6.33 -3.55 29.72
CA LEU A 400 -5.01 -3.38 30.33
C LEU A 400 -4.15 -2.67 29.28
N LEU A 401 -3.99 -1.35 29.43
CA LEU A 401 -3.24 -0.53 28.47
C LEU A 401 -1.75 -0.81 28.59
N SER A 402 -1.09 -0.89 27.45
CA SER A 402 0.33 -1.13 27.35
C SER A 402 1.14 0.13 27.67
N THR A 403 2.11 0.01 28.56
CA THR A 403 2.97 1.11 29.02
C THR A 403 4.44 0.69 28.92
N PRO A 404 5.40 1.65 28.94
CA PRO A 404 6.82 1.32 29.00
C PRO A 404 7.24 0.50 30.24
N LYS A 405 6.36 0.35 31.24
CA LYS A 405 6.62 -0.43 32.46
C LYS A 405 5.84 -1.75 32.52
N GLY A 406 5.03 -2.09 31.52
CA GLY A 406 4.10 -3.24 31.58
C GLY A 406 2.67 -2.79 31.35
N TYR A 407 1.70 -3.33 32.09
CA TYR A 407 0.29 -3.04 31.87
C TYR A 407 -0.34 -2.15 32.95
N GLN A 408 -1.22 -1.25 32.53
CA GLN A 408 -2.04 -0.44 33.41
C GLN A 408 -3.52 -0.74 33.22
N LYS A 409 -4.17 -1.23 34.28
CA LYS A 409 -5.61 -1.51 34.30
C LYS A 409 -6.43 -0.23 34.10
N GLN A 410 -7.35 -0.30 33.14
CA GLN A 410 -8.37 0.71 32.88
C GLN A 410 -9.69 0.39 33.59
N LYS A 411 -10.67 1.26 33.40
CA LYS A 411 -12.03 1.07 33.91
C LYS A 411 -12.64 -0.21 33.32
N THR A 412 -13.34 -0.98 34.16
CA THR A 412 -14.12 -2.14 33.76
C THR A 412 -15.51 -1.70 33.27
N THR A 413 -15.96 -2.27 32.15
CA THR A 413 -17.26 -1.99 31.53
C THR A 413 -18.07 -3.29 31.41
N ASP A 414 -19.37 -3.22 31.72
CA ASP A 414 -20.29 -4.34 31.54
C ASP A 414 -20.72 -4.41 30.06
N PHE A 415 -20.69 -5.60 29.48
CA PHE A 415 -21.07 -5.89 28.10
C PHE A 415 -22.14 -6.97 28.05
N PHE A 416 -23.28 -6.63 27.45
CA PHE A 416 -24.45 -7.50 27.32
C PHE A 416 -24.55 -7.98 25.86
N PRO A 417 -24.03 -9.17 25.53
CA PRO A 417 -24.10 -9.69 24.17
C PRO A 417 -25.53 -10.15 23.85
N THR A 418 -25.85 -10.27 22.55
CA THR A 418 -27.10 -10.87 22.09
C THR A 418 -27.20 -12.37 22.41
N GLY A 419 -26.08 -13.02 22.75
CA GLY A 419 -26.00 -14.40 23.21
C GLY A 419 -24.66 -14.70 23.89
N MET A 420 -24.66 -15.61 24.86
CA MET A 420 -23.45 -16.03 25.61
C MET A 420 -22.74 -17.20 24.90
N ASP A 421 -22.48 -17.09 23.60
CA ASP A 421 -21.84 -18.15 22.80
C ASP A 421 -20.30 -18.12 22.81
N GLY A 422 -19.72 -17.18 23.57
CA GLY A 422 -18.27 -16.96 23.68
C GLY A 422 -17.64 -16.35 22.44
N LYS A 423 -18.44 -15.90 21.46
CA LYS A 423 -17.95 -15.27 20.24
C LYS A 423 -18.10 -13.76 20.32
N PHE A 424 -17.01 -13.05 20.07
CA PHE A 424 -17.00 -11.59 20.01
C PHE A 424 -16.80 -11.14 18.56
N ARG A 425 -17.57 -10.15 18.15
CA ARG A 425 -17.48 -9.49 16.85
C ARG A 425 -16.79 -8.15 17.03
N SER A 426 -16.16 -7.64 15.98
CA SER A 426 -15.48 -6.33 16.02
C SER A 426 -16.40 -5.16 16.44
N GLY A 427 -17.71 -5.26 16.20
CA GLY A 427 -18.71 -4.28 16.65
C GLY A 427 -19.04 -4.34 18.14
N ASP A 428 -18.81 -5.47 18.81
CA ASP A 428 -19.18 -5.70 20.21
C ASP A 428 -18.35 -4.82 21.17
N PHE A 429 -17.15 -4.43 20.75
CA PHE A 429 -16.21 -3.64 21.55
C PHE A 429 -16.40 -2.12 21.39
N GLN A 430 -17.44 -1.65 20.70
CA GLN A 430 -17.72 -0.20 20.62
C GLN A 430 -17.99 0.44 21.98
N VAL A 431 -18.42 -0.35 22.98
CA VAL A 431 -18.65 0.08 24.37
C VAL A 431 -17.38 0.43 25.15
N LEU A 432 -16.20 0.13 24.58
CA LEU A 432 -14.90 0.44 25.18
C LEU A 432 -14.38 1.84 24.79
N LYS A 433 -15.11 2.58 23.95
CA LYS A 433 -14.75 3.93 23.51
C LYS A 433 -15.05 5.02 24.54
#